data_AF-V9LCQ6-F1
#
_entry.id   AF-V9LCQ6-F1
#
_cell.length_a   1.000
_cell.length_b   1.000
_cell.length_c   1.000
_cell.angle_alpha   90.00
_cell.angle_beta   90.00
_cell.angle_gamma   90.00
#
_symmetry.space_group_name_H-M   'P 1'
#
loop_
_entity.id
_entity.type
_entity.pdbx_description
1 polymer ?
#
loop_
_entity_poly.entity_id
_entity_poly.type
_entity_poly.pdbx_seq_one_letter_code
_entity_poly.pdbx_strand_id
1 'polypeptide(L)'
;MTKGQVDECNLVLQELNVQVAVFRDLVISIGNFSYDSLSVRRAIRSVRCLCKDLVRKSHCATSPLYSLEDEDLQPSICRLHILFYGCLEMFITEMLKSTFLMESFQLRKSEQIMCPVPGLPYDREEENSQVPFLEDVTCSSSSQELNMSSSHLDTTSEIESTESDIQEMRYLLRKLRDSMPQHLRIQDEDDILTIYPKIQKKIG
;
A
#
# COMPACT_ATOMS: atom_id res chain seq x y z
N MET A 1 27.41 7.54 18.38
CA MET A 1 26.52 6.79 17.48
C MET A 1 27.27 5.52 17.06
N THR A 2 26.68 4.32 17.03
CA THR A 2 27.44 3.06 16.81
C THR A 2 26.85 2.21 15.67
N LYS A 3 27.63 1.26 15.15
CA LYS A 3 27.18 0.19 14.25
C LYS A 3 25.87 -0.47 14.69
N GLY A 4 25.64 -0.61 16.00
CA GLY A 4 24.40 -1.16 16.56
C GLY A 4 23.14 -0.34 16.24
N GLN A 5 23.24 0.98 16.06
CA GLN A 5 22.07 1.81 15.67
C GLN A 5 21.71 1.63 14.19
N VAL A 6 22.71 1.43 13.33
CA VAL A 6 22.50 1.10 11.92
C VAL A 6 21.83 -0.27 11.81
N ASP A 7 22.27 -1.24 12.61
CA ASP A 7 21.67 -2.58 12.66
C ASP A 7 20.22 -2.55 13.16
N GLU A 8 19.91 -1.74 14.19
CA GLU A 8 18.54 -1.53 14.67
C GLU A 8 17.64 -0.92 13.59
N CYS A 9 18.13 0.11 12.87
CA CYS A 9 17.41 0.70 11.75
C CYS A 9 17.15 -0.33 10.64
N ASN A 10 18.14 -1.17 10.35
CA ASN A 10 18.00 -2.22 9.36
C ASN A 10 16.91 -3.21 9.76
N LEU A 11 16.86 -3.64 11.02
CA LEU A 11 15.85 -4.59 11.49
C LEU A 11 14.42 -4.04 11.31
N VAL A 12 14.18 -2.78 11.67
CA VAL A 12 12.87 -2.15 11.48
C VAL A 12 12.51 -2.02 10.00
N LEU A 13 13.48 -1.67 9.14
CA LEU A 13 13.24 -1.55 7.70
C LEU A 13 13.02 -2.90 7.01
N GLN A 14 13.68 -3.97 7.46
CA GLN A 14 13.41 -5.32 6.96
C GLN A 14 11.99 -5.77 7.32
N GLU A 15 11.56 -5.51 8.56
CA GLU A 15 10.19 -5.79 8.98
C GLU A 15 9.19 -4.98 8.14
N LEU A 16 9.43 -3.68 7.93
CA LEU A 16 8.61 -2.86 7.04
C LEU A 16 8.53 -3.47 5.63
N ASN A 17 9.65 -3.87 5.05
CA ASN A 17 9.70 -4.43 3.70
C ASN A 17 8.87 -5.72 3.59
N VAL A 18 8.95 -6.59 4.59
CA VAL A 18 8.13 -7.81 4.67
C VAL A 18 6.65 -7.46 4.74
N GLN A 19 6.25 -6.51 5.59
CA GLN A 19 4.84 -6.13 5.72
C GLN A 19 4.30 -5.45 4.46
N VAL A 20 5.11 -4.66 3.75
CA VAL A 20 4.75 -4.09 2.44
C VAL A 20 4.54 -5.20 1.40
N ALA A 21 5.36 -6.25 1.42
CA ALA A 21 5.15 -7.41 0.55
C ALA A 21 3.84 -8.13 0.87
N VAL A 22 3.53 -8.37 2.15
CA VAL A 22 2.24 -8.96 2.58
C VAL A 22 1.06 -8.08 2.15
N PHE A 23 1.18 -6.77 2.30
CA PHE A 23 0.16 -5.82 1.86
C PHE A 23 -0.10 -5.92 0.35
N ARG A 24 0.98 -5.96 -0.45
CA ARG A 24 0.91 -6.13 -1.90
C ARG A 24 0.21 -7.46 -2.28
N ASP A 25 0.54 -8.55 -1.62
CA ASP A 25 -0.07 -9.85 -1.90
C ASP A 25 -1.58 -9.85 -1.59
N LEU A 26 -2.01 -9.17 -0.52
CA LEU A 26 -3.43 -8.96 -0.23
C LEU A 26 -4.13 -8.15 -1.33
N VAL A 27 -3.51 -7.04 -1.77
CA VAL A 27 -4.04 -6.20 -2.86
C VAL A 27 -4.17 -6.98 -4.16
N ILE A 28 -3.15 -7.78 -4.52
CA ILE A 28 -3.18 -8.66 -5.70
C ILE A 28 -4.28 -9.71 -5.58
N SER A 29 -4.37 -10.39 -4.43
CA SER A 29 -5.38 -11.43 -4.18
C SER A 29 -6.79 -10.89 -4.43
N ILE A 30 -7.09 -9.69 -3.94
CA ILE A 30 -8.40 -9.05 -4.14
C ILE A 30 -8.66 -8.75 -5.61
N GLY A 31 -7.67 -8.21 -6.31
CA GLY A 31 -7.76 -7.96 -7.75
C GLY A 31 -8.06 -9.24 -8.54
N ASN A 32 -7.34 -10.32 -8.24
CA ASN A 32 -7.46 -11.60 -8.96
C ASN A 32 -8.82 -12.28 -8.73
N PHE A 33 -9.27 -12.35 -7.48
CA PHE A 33 -10.55 -13.01 -7.17
C PHE A 33 -11.75 -12.09 -7.39
N SER A 34 -11.52 -10.79 -7.63
CA SER A 34 -12.58 -9.78 -7.73
C SER A 34 -13.59 -9.91 -6.57
N TYR A 35 -13.08 -10.23 -5.38
CA TYR A 35 -13.88 -10.58 -4.22
C TYR A 35 -13.64 -9.57 -3.10
N ASP A 36 -14.72 -8.92 -2.69
CA ASP A 36 -14.73 -7.92 -1.63
C ASP A 36 -15.53 -8.43 -0.43
N SER A 37 -14.87 -8.56 0.72
CA SER A 37 -15.51 -8.97 1.97
C SER A 37 -14.93 -8.21 3.16
N LEU A 38 -15.74 -8.11 4.22
CA LEU A 38 -15.33 -7.43 5.45
C LEU A 38 -14.09 -8.05 6.09
N SER A 39 -13.91 -9.38 5.98
CA SER A 39 -12.71 -10.06 6.48
C SER A 39 -11.45 -9.60 5.75
N VAL A 40 -11.52 -9.54 4.42
CA VAL A 40 -10.40 -9.14 3.58
C VAL A 40 -10.07 -7.65 3.77
N ARG A 41 -11.10 -6.80 3.91
CA ARG A 41 -10.92 -5.38 4.24
C ARG A 41 -10.26 -5.16 5.60
N ARG A 42 -10.64 -5.94 6.61
CA ARG A 42 -9.96 -5.92 7.92
C ARG A 42 -8.50 -6.33 7.79
N ALA A 43 -8.19 -7.34 6.99
CA ALA A 43 -6.80 -7.76 6.75
C ALA A 43 -5.98 -6.64 6.09
N ILE A 44 -6.49 -6.02 5.01
CA ILE A 44 -5.85 -4.84 4.38
C ILE A 44 -5.61 -3.75 5.41
N ARG A 45 -6.67 -3.35 6.14
CA ARG A 45 -6.58 -2.27 7.13
C ARG A 45 -5.53 -2.59 8.20
N SER A 46 -5.52 -3.82 8.71
CA SER A 46 -4.59 -4.26 9.74
C SER A 46 -3.14 -4.14 9.27
N VAL A 47 -2.81 -4.68 8.08
CA VAL A 47 -1.45 -4.62 7.54
C VAL A 47 -1.08 -3.18 7.17
N ARG A 48 -2.01 -2.39 6.61
CA ARG A 48 -1.80 -0.96 6.34
C ARG A 48 -1.42 -0.17 7.59
N CYS A 49 -2.16 -0.35 8.69
CA CYS A 49 -1.86 0.31 9.96
C CYS A 49 -0.47 -0.10 10.48
N LEU A 50 -0.14 -1.39 10.42
CA LEU A 50 1.17 -1.88 10.83
C LEU A 50 2.30 -1.28 9.98
N CYS A 51 2.17 -1.29 8.65
CA CYS A 51 3.13 -0.64 7.75
C CYS A 51 3.30 0.85 8.09
N LYS A 52 2.20 1.57 8.35
CA LYS A 52 2.25 2.99 8.72
C LYS A 52 3.05 3.24 9.99
N ASP A 53 2.84 2.42 11.02
CA ASP A 53 3.57 2.53 12.27
C ASP A 53 5.06 2.17 12.09
N LEU A 54 5.36 1.17 11.27
CA LEU A 54 6.73 0.80 10.90
C LEU A 54 7.42 1.90 10.07
N VAL A 55 6.72 2.59 9.17
CA VAL A 55 7.26 3.75 8.43
C VAL A 55 7.60 4.88 9.41
N ARG A 56 6.71 5.22 10.34
CA ARG A 56 6.97 6.25 11.35
C ARG A 56 8.16 5.88 12.22
N LYS A 57 8.22 4.63 12.68
CA LYS A 57 9.35 4.10 13.46
C LYS A 57 10.66 4.16 12.66
N SER A 58 10.63 3.75 11.39
CA SER A 58 11.78 3.79 10.50
C SER A 58 12.28 5.22 10.30
N HIS A 59 11.37 6.18 10.07
CA HIS A 59 11.73 7.60 9.94
C HIS A 59 12.36 8.15 11.22
N CYS A 60 11.82 7.84 12.40
CA CYS A 60 12.43 8.25 13.66
C CYS A 60 13.80 7.62 13.88
N ALA A 61 13.98 6.35 13.49
CA ALA A 61 15.23 5.63 13.67
C ALA A 61 16.33 6.10 12.70
N THR A 62 15.98 6.38 11.43
CA THR A 62 16.95 6.76 10.40
C THR A 62 17.28 8.25 10.40
N SER A 63 16.37 9.13 10.85
CA SER A 63 16.59 10.59 10.82
C SER A 63 17.89 11.05 11.49
N PRO A 64 18.32 10.51 12.66
CA PRO A 64 19.60 10.85 13.27
C PRO A 64 20.82 10.36 12.48
N LEU A 65 20.67 9.32 11.66
CA LEU A 65 21.79 8.74 10.89
C LEU A 65 22.20 9.64 9.73
N TYR A 66 21.27 10.39 9.14
CA TYR A 66 21.55 11.21 7.96
C TYR A 66 22.39 12.46 8.22
N SER A 67 22.57 12.84 9.48
CA SER A 67 23.49 13.91 9.89
C SER A 67 24.87 13.40 10.30
N LEU A 68 25.15 12.11 10.15
CA LEU A 68 26.42 11.52 10.57
C LEU A 68 27.47 11.66 9.46
N GLU A 69 28.68 12.09 9.83
CA GLU A 69 29.83 12.28 8.92
C GLU A 69 30.84 11.12 9.00
N ASP A 70 30.46 9.98 9.59
CA ASP A 70 31.31 8.80 9.69
C ASP A 70 31.38 8.08 8.34
N GLU A 71 32.51 8.24 7.63
CA GLU A 71 32.82 7.67 6.32
C GLU A 71 32.63 6.14 6.27
N ASP A 72 32.98 5.41 7.33
CA ASP A 72 32.88 3.95 7.37
C ASP A 72 31.41 3.49 7.42
N LEU A 73 30.52 4.33 7.94
CA LEU A 73 29.09 4.04 8.05
C LEU A 73 28.28 4.53 6.84
N GLN A 74 28.82 5.45 6.02
CA GLN A 74 28.10 6.02 4.87
C GLN A 74 27.54 4.97 3.91
N PRO A 75 28.26 3.89 3.52
CA PRO A 75 27.70 2.89 2.62
C PRO A 75 26.46 2.19 3.21
N SER A 76 26.46 1.96 4.52
CA SER A 76 25.34 1.32 5.22
C SER A 76 24.15 2.27 5.33
N ILE A 77 24.40 3.55 5.65
CA ILE A 77 23.38 4.60 5.71
C ILE A 77 22.73 4.82 4.34
N CYS A 78 23.52 4.84 3.27
CA CYS A 78 23.03 4.94 1.89
C CYS A 78 22.13 3.75 1.51
N ARG A 79 22.53 2.52 1.87
CA ARG A 79 21.69 1.33 1.65
C ARG A 79 20.37 1.39 2.41
N LEU A 80 20.39 1.82 3.68
CA LEU A 80 19.16 2.02 4.46
C LEU A 80 18.26 3.07 3.82
N HIS A 81 18.83 4.17 3.33
CA HIS A 81 18.08 5.21 2.64
C HIS A 81 17.37 4.70 1.39
N ILE A 82 18.09 4.01 0.50
CA ILE A 82 17.54 3.45 -0.73
C ILE A 82 16.43 2.43 -0.41
N LEU A 83 16.68 1.54 0.56
CA LEU A 83 15.68 0.56 0.99
C LEU A 83 14.42 1.25 1.52
N PHE A 84 14.58 2.21 2.44
CA PHE A 84 13.44 2.90 3.03
C PHE A 84 12.64 3.67 1.99
N TYR A 85 13.32 4.38 1.09
CA TYR A 85 12.69 5.11 0.00
C TYR A 85 11.87 4.19 -0.90
N GLY A 86 12.46 3.07 -1.33
CA GLY A 86 11.78 2.06 -2.16
C GLY A 86 10.59 1.41 -1.45
N CYS A 87 10.72 1.02 -0.18
CA CYS A 87 9.62 0.46 0.60
C CYS A 87 8.45 1.44 0.74
N LEU A 88 8.74 2.71 1.02
CA LEU A 88 7.71 3.74 1.21
C LEU A 88 7.01 4.09 -0.10
N GLU A 89 7.75 4.21 -1.21
CA GLU A 89 7.18 4.44 -2.55
C GLU A 89 6.28 3.28 -2.98
N MET A 90 6.73 2.04 -2.76
CA MET A 90 5.94 0.85 -3.05
C MET A 90 4.67 0.79 -2.18
N PHE A 91 4.78 1.07 -0.89
CA PHE A 91 3.63 1.09 0.01
C PHE A 91 2.58 2.12 -0.41
N ILE A 92 3.00 3.34 -0.77
CA ILE A 92 2.10 4.37 -1.32
C ILE A 92 1.39 3.87 -2.57
N THR A 93 2.14 3.24 -3.49
CA THR A 93 1.61 2.74 -4.76
C THR A 93 0.58 1.63 -4.55
N GLU A 94 0.87 0.69 -3.65
CA GLU A 94 -0.07 -0.39 -3.34
C GLU A 94 -1.30 0.13 -2.57
N MET A 95 -1.17 1.17 -1.74
CA MET A 95 -2.34 1.81 -1.12
C MET A 95 -3.25 2.45 -2.18
N LEU A 96 -2.68 3.14 -3.18
CA LEU A 96 -3.45 3.72 -4.30
C LEU A 96 -4.22 2.64 -5.07
N LYS A 97 -3.57 1.51 -5.38
CA LYS A 97 -4.22 0.36 -6.01
C LYS A 97 -5.35 -0.19 -5.15
N SER A 98 -5.14 -0.29 -3.83
CA SER A 98 -6.16 -0.78 -2.90
C SER A 98 -7.40 0.12 -2.90
N THR A 99 -7.23 1.45 -2.88
CA THR A 99 -8.32 2.42 -2.97
C THR A 99 -9.10 2.25 -4.27
N PHE A 100 -8.42 2.19 -5.41
CA PHE A 100 -9.07 2.01 -6.71
C PHE A 100 -9.88 0.71 -6.79
N LEU A 101 -9.34 -0.39 -6.25
CA LEU A 101 -10.07 -1.65 -6.15
C LEU A 101 -11.33 -1.49 -5.28
N MET A 102 -11.21 -0.88 -4.10
CA MET A 102 -12.34 -0.65 -3.19
C MET A 102 -13.46 0.17 -3.83
N GLU A 103 -13.12 1.24 -4.56
CA GLU A 103 -14.06 2.05 -5.33
C GLU A 103 -14.75 1.25 -6.43
N SER A 104 -14.00 0.42 -7.17
CA SER A 104 -14.56 -0.42 -8.24
C SER A 104 -15.60 -1.43 -7.71
N PHE A 105 -15.43 -1.92 -6.47
CA PHE A 105 -16.42 -2.79 -5.85
C PHE A 105 -17.68 -2.05 -5.43
N GLN A 106 -17.58 -0.78 -5.01
CA GLN A 106 -18.76 0.05 -4.71
C GLN A 106 -19.58 0.31 -5.97
N LEU A 107 -18.92 0.67 -7.08
CA LEU A 107 -19.58 0.92 -8.36
C LEU A 107 -20.37 -0.29 -8.85
N ARG A 108 -19.75 -1.49 -8.84
CA ARG A 108 -20.44 -2.73 -9.24
C ARG A 108 -21.65 -3.06 -8.37
N LYS A 109 -21.57 -2.81 -7.06
CA LYS A 109 -22.71 -2.99 -6.14
C LYS A 109 -23.82 -1.98 -6.46
N SER A 110 -23.48 -0.72 -6.73
CA SER A 110 -24.45 0.32 -7.11
C SER A 110 -25.15 0.01 -8.45
N GLU A 111 -24.42 -0.49 -9.45
CA GLU A 111 -24.96 -0.88 -10.75
C GLU A 111 -25.93 -2.07 -10.65
N GLN A 112 -25.61 -3.07 -9.81
CA GLN A 112 -26.51 -4.20 -9.53
C GLN A 112 -27.81 -3.78 -8.82
N ILE A 113 -27.78 -2.66 -8.07
CA ILE A 113 -28.95 -2.13 -7.36
C ILE A 113 -29.84 -1.30 -8.30
N MET A 114 -29.25 -0.48 -9.18
CA MET A 114 -30.03 0.33 -10.14
C MET A 114 -30.63 -0.49 -11.30
N CYS A 115 -30.05 -1.63 -11.63
CA CYS A 115 -30.54 -2.56 -12.64
C CYS A 115 -30.54 -4.00 -12.10
N PRO A 116 -31.58 -4.44 -11.36
CA PRO A 116 -31.72 -5.86 -11.05
C PRO A 116 -31.97 -6.59 -12.38
N VAL A 117 -30.99 -7.37 -12.85
CA VAL A 117 -31.15 -8.19 -14.06
C VAL A 117 -32.35 -9.14 -13.86
N PRO A 118 -33.43 -9.02 -14.65
CA PRO A 118 -34.57 -9.90 -14.51
C PRO A 118 -34.24 -11.28 -15.10
N GLY A 119 -34.21 -12.31 -14.25
CA GLY A 119 -34.45 -13.70 -14.62
C GLY A 119 -33.35 -14.41 -15.42
N LEU A 120 -32.49 -15.15 -14.71
CA LEU A 120 -31.94 -16.40 -15.24
C LEU A 120 -32.18 -17.49 -14.18
N PRO A 121 -33.06 -18.48 -14.43
CA PRO A 121 -33.21 -19.61 -13.52
C PRO A 121 -31.96 -20.50 -13.64
N TYR A 122 -31.32 -20.73 -12.50
CA TYR A 122 -30.30 -21.76 -12.35
C TYR A 122 -31.03 -23.10 -12.34
N ASP A 123 -30.98 -23.84 -13.44
CA ASP A 123 -31.55 -25.19 -13.52
C ASP A 123 -30.89 -26.09 -12.47
N ARG A 124 -31.67 -26.45 -11.44
CA ARG A 124 -31.48 -27.71 -10.72
C ARG A 124 -32.63 -28.62 -11.11
N GLU A 125 -32.28 -29.69 -11.81
CA GLU A 125 -33.13 -30.84 -12.05
C GLU A 125 -33.60 -31.42 -10.69
N GLU A 126 -34.91 -31.55 -10.50
CA GLU A 126 -35.61 -32.80 -10.14
C GLU A 126 -37.05 -32.51 -9.64
N GLU A 127 -38.01 -33.06 -10.40
CA GLU A 127 -39.34 -33.59 -10.03
C GLU A 127 -39.99 -33.17 -8.70
N ASN A 128 -41.12 -32.44 -8.76
CA ASN A 128 -42.42 -32.95 -8.30
C ASN A 128 -43.61 -32.04 -8.70
N SER A 129 -44.79 -32.63 -8.77
CA SER A 129 -46.00 -32.14 -9.47
C SER A 129 -46.92 -31.17 -8.70
N GLN A 130 -47.57 -30.30 -9.49
CA GLN A 130 -48.97 -29.81 -9.44
C GLN A 130 -49.47 -28.68 -8.49
N VAL A 131 -49.75 -27.53 -9.18
CA VAL A 131 -50.88 -26.54 -9.12
C VAL A 131 -51.04 -25.53 -7.95
N PRO A 132 -51.70 -24.35 -8.17
CA PRO A 132 -51.15 -23.03 -7.81
C PRO A 132 -51.99 -22.27 -6.77
N PHE A 133 -51.37 -21.43 -5.94
CA PHE A 133 -52.12 -20.47 -5.14
C PHE A 133 -51.32 -19.20 -4.80
N LEU A 134 -51.85 -18.11 -5.37
CA LEU A 134 -51.80 -16.69 -5.02
C LEU A 134 -50.98 -16.24 -3.78
N GLU A 135 -50.00 -15.39 -4.08
CA GLU A 135 -49.52 -14.18 -3.38
C GLU A 135 -49.80 -14.02 -1.87
N ASP A 136 -48.71 -14.02 -1.08
CA ASP A 136 -48.38 -12.88 -0.22
C ASP A 136 -46.86 -12.87 0.04
N VAL A 137 -46.09 -12.30 -0.91
CA VAL A 137 -44.67 -12.02 -0.71
C VAL A 137 -44.59 -10.81 0.22
N THR A 138 -44.58 -11.08 1.52
CA THR A 138 -44.13 -10.10 2.50
C THR A 138 -42.64 -9.87 2.25
N CYS A 139 -42.35 -8.78 1.54
CA CYS A 139 -41.02 -8.23 1.33
C CYS A 139 -40.24 -8.19 2.65
N SER A 140 -39.34 -9.15 2.84
CA SER A 140 -38.26 -9.05 3.83
C SER A 140 -37.16 -8.11 3.33
N SER A 141 -37.52 -6.87 2.96
CA SER A 141 -36.60 -5.89 2.35
C SER A 141 -35.98 -4.93 3.37
N SER A 142 -36.56 -4.77 4.57
CA SER A 142 -36.08 -3.75 5.52
C SER A 142 -34.75 -4.09 6.20
N SER A 143 -34.46 -5.38 6.43
CA SER A 143 -33.21 -5.81 7.08
C SER A 143 -32.02 -5.85 6.11
N GLN A 144 -32.28 -5.97 4.80
CA GLN A 144 -31.24 -5.88 3.77
C GLN A 144 -30.83 -4.44 3.53
N GLU A 145 -31.77 -3.49 3.43
CA GLU A 145 -31.44 -2.07 3.22
C GLU A 145 -30.63 -1.44 4.36
N LEU A 146 -30.94 -1.76 5.62
CA LEU A 146 -30.23 -1.24 6.79
C LEU A 146 -28.79 -1.78 6.92
N ASN A 147 -28.58 -3.06 6.61
CA ASN A 147 -27.23 -3.65 6.62
C ASN A 147 -26.37 -3.14 5.44
N MET A 148 -26.99 -2.88 4.28
CA MET A 148 -26.28 -2.39 3.10
C MET A 148 -25.85 -0.93 3.24
N SER A 149 -26.72 -0.06 3.76
CA SER A 149 -26.40 1.34 4.04
C SER A 149 -25.28 1.48 5.09
N SER A 150 -25.29 0.66 6.15
CA SER A 150 -24.17 0.59 7.11
C SER A 150 -22.87 0.14 6.44
N SER A 151 -22.91 -0.91 5.61
CA SER A 151 -21.69 -1.41 4.93
C SER A 151 -21.10 -0.44 3.91
N HIS A 152 -21.94 0.39 3.27
CA HIS A 152 -21.51 1.43 2.34
C HIS A 152 -20.77 2.55 3.09
N LEU A 153 -21.35 3.04 4.20
CA LEU A 153 -20.74 4.07 5.06
C LEU A 153 -19.40 3.60 5.66
N ASP A 154 -19.30 2.32 6.01
CA ASP A 154 -18.04 1.72 6.48
C ASP A 154 -16.98 1.66 5.36
N THR A 155 -17.39 1.51 4.09
CA THR A 155 -16.46 1.49 2.95
C THR A 155 -15.94 2.89 2.62
N THR A 156 -16.80 3.90 2.61
CA THR A 156 -16.40 5.27 2.31
C THR A 156 -15.40 5.79 3.34
N SER A 157 -15.65 5.53 4.63
CA SER A 157 -14.71 5.88 5.71
C SER A 157 -13.36 5.15 5.57
N GLU A 158 -13.36 3.89 5.14
CA GLU A 158 -12.12 3.14 4.86
C GLU A 158 -11.29 3.77 3.74
N ILE A 159 -11.94 4.22 2.67
CA ILE A 159 -11.29 4.88 1.53
C ILE A 159 -10.69 6.21 1.97
N GLU A 160 -11.48 7.08 2.61
CA GLU A 160 -11.01 8.39 3.10
C GLU A 160 -9.83 8.23 4.08
N SER A 161 -9.89 7.24 4.97
CA SER A 161 -8.79 6.90 5.86
C SER A 161 -7.53 6.49 5.08
N THR A 162 -7.68 5.72 4.01
CA THR A 162 -6.55 5.28 3.17
C THR A 162 -5.95 6.45 2.41
N GLU A 163 -6.77 7.37 1.91
CA GLU A 163 -6.30 8.59 1.26
C GLU A 163 -5.53 9.50 2.21
N SER A 164 -6.03 9.67 3.44
CA SER A 164 -5.33 10.44 4.49
C SER A 164 -3.94 9.83 4.78
N ASP A 165 -3.88 8.50 4.93
CA ASP A 165 -2.62 7.79 5.14
C ASP A 165 -1.67 7.97 3.94
N ILE A 166 -2.17 7.94 2.70
CA ILE A 166 -1.37 8.21 1.51
C ILE A 166 -0.75 9.62 1.57
N GLN A 167 -1.51 10.64 2.00
CA GLN A 167 -0.97 12.00 2.12
C GLN A 167 0.14 12.08 3.17
N GLU A 168 -0.04 11.43 4.31
CA GLU A 168 0.99 11.34 5.33
C GLU A 168 2.24 10.61 4.81
N MET A 169 2.08 9.46 4.14
CA MET A 169 3.21 8.69 3.61
C MET A 169 3.96 9.49 2.53
N ARG A 170 3.25 10.23 1.67
CA ARG A 170 3.87 11.15 0.69
C ARG A 170 4.65 12.27 1.36
N TYR A 171 4.13 12.80 2.46
CA TYR A 171 4.85 13.80 3.25
C TYR A 171 6.16 13.24 3.83
N LEU A 172 6.12 12.03 4.39
CA LEU A 172 7.33 11.37 4.90
C LEU A 172 8.32 11.02 3.78
N LEU A 173 7.84 10.61 2.59
CA LEU A 173 8.69 10.34 1.43
C LEU A 173 9.42 11.61 0.96
N ARG A 174 8.74 12.76 0.96
CA ARG A 174 9.37 14.06 0.66
C ARG A 174 10.46 14.40 1.67
N LYS A 175 10.17 14.26 2.98
CA LYS A 175 11.17 14.47 4.04
C LYS A 175 12.38 13.55 3.89
N LEU A 176 12.14 12.29 3.55
CA LEU A 176 13.19 11.33 3.30
C LEU A 176 14.07 11.80 2.14
N ARG A 177 13.49 12.15 1.00
CA ARG A 177 14.22 12.70 -0.15
C ARG A 177 15.05 13.93 0.21
N ASP A 178 14.51 14.84 1.00
CA ASP A 178 15.22 16.06 1.40
C ASP A 178 16.41 15.74 2.33
N SER A 179 16.33 14.63 3.06
CA SER A 179 17.37 14.07 3.93
C SER A 179 18.34 13.12 3.22
N MET A 180 18.34 13.09 1.88
CA MET A 180 19.20 12.21 1.10
C MET A 180 20.70 12.42 1.42
N PRO A 181 21.44 11.35 1.79
CA PRO A 181 22.87 11.42 2.02
C PRO A 181 23.62 12.06 0.85
N GLN A 182 24.65 12.86 1.14
CA GLN A 182 25.37 13.63 0.12
C GLN A 182 25.96 12.74 -0.98
N HIS A 183 26.48 11.56 -0.64
CA HIS A 183 27.01 10.59 -1.61
C HIS A 183 25.97 10.01 -2.58
N LEU A 184 24.67 10.14 -2.28
CA LEU A 184 23.55 9.74 -3.15
C LEU A 184 22.96 10.91 -3.94
N ARG A 185 23.25 12.16 -3.56
CA ARG A 185 22.94 13.30 -4.41
C ARG A 185 23.90 13.21 -5.58
N ILE A 186 23.34 12.99 -6.77
CA ILE A 186 24.09 13.04 -8.03
C ILE A 186 24.92 14.32 -7.95
N GLN A 187 26.24 14.19 -7.91
CA GLN A 187 27.12 15.35 -8.04
C GLN A 187 26.80 15.95 -9.41
N ASP A 188 26.08 17.07 -9.40
CA ASP A 188 25.77 17.83 -10.60
C ASP A 188 27.10 18.16 -11.30
N GLU A 189 27.38 17.47 -12.40
CA GLU A 189 28.13 17.88 -13.60
C GLU A 189 29.53 18.54 -13.47
N ASP A 190 30.08 18.77 -12.28
CA ASP A 190 31.38 19.45 -12.10
C ASP A 190 32.56 18.47 -11.88
N ASP A 191 32.31 17.22 -11.49
CA ASP A 191 33.36 16.23 -11.17
C ASP A 191 33.69 15.26 -12.30
N ILE A 192 32.95 15.27 -13.41
CA ILE A 192 33.25 14.42 -14.58
C ILE A 192 34.61 14.81 -15.21
N LEU A 193 35.06 16.05 -15.03
CA LEU A 193 36.39 16.50 -15.48
C LEU A 193 37.54 16.13 -14.55
N THR A 194 37.27 15.66 -13.33
CA THR A 194 38.32 15.36 -12.33
C THR A 194 38.75 13.88 -12.33
N ILE A 195 37.95 12.98 -12.94
CA ILE A 195 38.14 11.52 -12.87
C ILE A 195 38.89 10.91 -14.08
N TYR A 196 39.31 11.71 -15.07
CA TYR A 196 40.26 11.22 -16.07
C TYR A 196 41.71 11.49 -15.61
N PRO A 197 42.48 10.46 -15.18
CA PRO A 197 43.89 10.68 -14.88
C PRO A 197 44.60 11.11 -16.17
N LYS A 198 45.30 12.24 -16.11
CA LYS A 198 46.21 12.71 -17.16
C LYS A 198 47.23 11.60 -17.45
N ILE A 199 46.98 10.81 -18.50
CA ILE A 199 48.01 9.98 -19.12
C ILE A 199 48.97 10.95 -19.83
N GLN A 200 49.89 11.55 -19.08
CA GLN A 200 51.08 12.16 -19.67
C GLN A 200 51.97 11.01 -20.13
N LYS A 201 51.82 10.62 -21.39
CA LYS A 201 52.86 9.86 -22.09
C LYS A 201 54.13 10.70 -22.07
N LYS A 202 55.12 10.29 -21.25
CA LYS A 202 56.53 10.57 -21.53
C LYS A 202 56.85 9.91 -22.86
N ILE A 203 57.10 10.72 -23.88
CA ILE A 203 57.84 10.29 -25.07
C ILE A 203 59.15 11.07 -25.00
N GLY A 204 60.24 10.32 -24.86
CA GLY A 204 61.60 10.81 -25.01
C GLY A 204 61.98 10.96 -26.48
#